data_AF-A0A3D0JIY7-F1
#
_entry.id   AF-A0A3D0JIY7-F1
#
_cell.length_a   1.000
_cell.length_b   1.000
_cell.length_c   1.000
_cell.angle_alpha   90.00
_cell.angle_beta   90.00
_cell.angle_gamma   90.00
#
_symmetry.space_group_name_H-M   'P 1'
#
loop_
_entity.id
_entity.type
_entity.pdbx_description
1 polymer ?
#
loop_
_entity_poly.entity_id
_entity_poly.type
_entity_poly.pdbx_seq_one_letter_code
_entity_poly.pdbx_strand_id
1 'polypeptide(L)'
;MDLIVAGTDTFFLLMGAILVLFMHAGFAFLEVGTVRHKNQVNALVKILTDFGVSTLAYFFIGYQVAYATGFLVGADQMMDGNGFALVKFFFLLTFAAAIPAIISGGIAERAKFWPMMVANVVIVALIYPLFEGMIWNGNFGFQQWIEDVTGAGFHDFAGSIVVHGMGGWLALTAVLLLGSRRGRVRDGRIISFAPSSIPFLALGAWILTVGWFGFNVMSAQAVEGISGLVAVNSLMAMVGGTLAALIIGRNDPGFIHNGPLAGLVAVCAGSDVFHPLGALATGLVAGGLFVWLFVWCSKQK
;
A
#
# COMPACT_ATOMS: atom_id res chain seq x y z
N MET A 1 19.15 13.41 23.70
CA MET A 1 17.71 13.23 23.50
C MET A 1 17.13 12.83 24.85
N ASP A 2 16.09 13.50 25.34
CA ASP A 2 15.41 13.05 26.57
C ASP A 2 14.89 11.62 26.36
N LEU A 3 15.14 10.72 27.32
CA LEU A 3 14.70 9.32 27.26
C LEU A 3 13.20 9.19 27.00
N ILE A 4 12.42 10.17 27.47
CA ILE A 4 10.98 10.27 27.24
C ILE A 4 10.68 10.50 25.75
N VAL A 5 11.41 11.37 25.07
CA VAL A 5 11.19 11.66 23.64
C VAL A 5 11.51 10.42 22.81
N ALA A 6 12.67 9.80 23.02
CA ALA A 6 13.07 8.59 22.30
C ALA A 6 12.09 7.41 22.51
N GLY A 7 11.62 7.21 23.75
CA GLY A 7 10.60 6.21 24.05
C GLY A 7 9.26 6.50 23.39
N THR A 8 8.85 7.78 23.34
CA THR A 8 7.58 8.19 22.74
C THR A 8 7.61 8.08 21.22
N ASP A 9 8.69 8.48 20.56
CA ASP A 9 8.89 8.32 19.12
C ASP A 9 8.88 6.83 18.72
N THR A 10 9.57 6.01 19.50
CA THR A 10 9.58 4.55 19.31
C THR A 10 8.17 3.96 19.44
N PHE A 11 7.43 4.33 20.49
CA PHE A 11 6.05 3.88 20.69
C PHE A 11 5.13 4.33 19.55
N PHE A 12 5.20 5.61 19.18
CA PHE A 12 4.42 6.21 18.11
C PHE A 12 4.61 5.46 16.79
N LEU A 13 5.87 5.26 16.38
CA LEU A 13 6.19 4.59 15.13
C LEU A 13 5.86 3.09 15.17
N LEU A 14 6.01 2.43 16.33
CA LEU A 14 5.64 1.03 16.53
C LEU A 14 4.13 0.82 16.36
N MET A 15 3.31 1.72 16.91
CA MET A 15 1.87 1.68 16.70
C MET A 15 1.52 1.84 15.23
N GLY A 16 2.20 2.74 14.51
CA GLY A 16 2.12 2.83 13.05
C GLY A 16 2.44 1.51 12.37
N ALA A 17 3.57 0.89 12.70
CA ALA A 17 4.01 -0.36 12.09
C ALA A 17 3.04 -1.52 12.35
N ILE A 18 2.45 -1.60 13.54
CA ILE A 18 1.42 -2.61 13.88
C ILE A 18 0.14 -2.39 13.07
N LEU A 19 -0.32 -1.13 12.93
CA LEU A 19 -1.49 -0.80 12.14
C LEU A 19 -1.29 -1.09 10.65
N VAL A 20 -0.10 -0.82 10.11
CA VAL A 20 0.22 -1.14 8.71
C VAL A 20 0.47 -2.63 8.53
N LEU A 21 1.03 -3.34 9.51
CA LEU A 21 1.04 -4.81 9.52
C LEU A 21 -0.39 -5.36 9.45
N PHE A 22 -1.33 -4.75 10.17
CA PHE A 22 -2.74 -5.14 10.12
C PHE A 22 -3.35 -4.94 8.72
N MET A 23 -2.87 -3.98 7.93
CA MET A 23 -3.25 -3.85 6.51
C MET A 23 -2.95 -5.11 5.68
N HIS A 24 -1.91 -5.88 6.02
CA HIS A 24 -1.62 -7.15 5.34
C HIS A 24 -2.72 -8.19 5.55
N ALA A 25 -3.32 -8.23 6.75
CA ALA A 25 -4.54 -9.02 6.96
C ALA A 25 -5.71 -8.46 6.12
N GLY A 26 -5.79 -7.15 5.98
CA GLY A 26 -6.76 -6.47 5.12
C GLY A 26 -6.64 -6.87 3.65
N PHE A 27 -5.42 -6.85 3.09
CA PHE A 27 -5.14 -7.36 1.75
C PHE A 27 -5.55 -8.83 1.61
N ALA A 28 -5.26 -9.67 2.62
CA ALA A 28 -5.62 -11.08 2.61
C ALA A 28 -7.13 -11.29 2.52
N PHE A 29 -7.91 -10.64 3.38
CA PHE A 29 -9.36 -10.80 3.35
C PHE A 29 -10.01 -10.15 2.12
N LEU A 30 -9.48 -9.02 1.63
CA LEU A 30 -9.96 -8.38 0.41
C LEU A 30 -9.73 -9.28 -0.82
N GLU A 31 -8.53 -9.87 -0.96
CA GLU A 31 -8.22 -10.80 -2.04
C GLU A 31 -9.07 -12.08 -1.93
N VAL A 32 -9.13 -12.70 -0.74
CA VAL A 32 -9.90 -13.93 -0.51
C VAL A 32 -11.38 -13.74 -0.81
N GLY A 33 -11.96 -12.59 -0.46
CA GLY A 33 -13.35 -12.27 -0.78
C GLY A 33 -13.63 -12.12 -2.27
N THR A 34 -12.64 -11.70 -3.06
CA THR A 34 -12.79 -11.39 -4.51
C THR A 34 -12.42 -12.54 -5.45
N VAL A 35 -11.55 -13.47 -5.03
CA VAL A 35 -11.22 -14.67 -5.81
C VAL A 35 -12.36 -15.71 -5.79
N ARG A 36 -12.32 -16.70 -6.69
CA ARG A 36 -13.28 -17.82 -6.66
C ARG A 36 -12.97 -18.75 -5.48
N HIS A 37 -14.01 -19.38 -4.93
CA HIS A 37 -13.93 -20.24 -3.74
C HIS A 37 -12.78 -21.27 -3.77
N LYS A 38 -12.55 -21.90 -4.92
CA LYS A 38 -11.46 -22.89 -5.11
C LYS A 38 -10.04 -22.34 -4.91
N ASN A 39 -9.86 -21.02 -4.89
CA ASN A 39 -8.55 -20.36 -4.81
C ASN A 39 -8.31 -19.66 -3.46
N GLN A 40 -9.27 -19.67 -2.53
CA GLN A 40 -9.18 -18.94 -1.27
C GLN A 40 -7.99 -19.36 -0.41
N VAL A 41 -7.75 -20.67 -0.27
CA VAL A 41 -6.61 -21.20 0.51
C VAL A 41 -5.28 -20.70 -0.05
N ASN A 42 -5.13 -20.72 -1.38
CA ASN A 42 -3.92 -20.24 -2.03
C ASN A 42 -3.70 -18.73 -1.82
N ALA A 43 -4.77 -17.93 -1.82
CA ALA A 43 -4.67 -16.50 -1.55
C ALA A 43 -4.20 -16.20 -0.11
N LEU A 44 -4.73 -16.94 0.88
CA LEU A 44 -4.32 -16.78 2.29
C LEU A 44 -2.85 -17.14 2.53
N VAL A 45 -2.42 -18.31 2.04
CA VAL A 45 -1.03 -18.78 2.22
C VAL A 45 -0.04 -17.80 1.60
N LYS A 46 -0.40 -17.25 0.44
CA LYS A 46 0.46 -16.37 -0.33
C LYS A 46 0.81 -15.10 0.43
N ILE A 47 -0.16 -14.37 0.97
CA ILE A 47 0.10 -13.06 1.60
C ILE A 47 0.96 -13.20 2.86
N LEU A 48 0.70 -14.20 3.70
CA LEU A 48 1.52 -14.42 4.90
C LEU A 48 2.95 -14.85 4.56
N THR A 49 3.10 -15.77 3.59
CA THR A 49 4.44 -16.23 3.16
C THR A 49 5.23 -15.10 2.52
N ASP A 50 4.56 -14.30 1.69
CA ASP A 50 5.14 -13.16 1.00
C ASP A 50 5.59 -12.06 1.97
N PHE A 51 4.84 -11.79 3.04
CA PHE A 51 5.29 -10.91 4.11
C PHE A 51 6.59 -11.41 4.78
N GLY A 52 6.66 -12.71 5.09
CA GLY A 52 7.87 -13.30 5.69
C GLY A 52 9.09 -13.22 4.78
N VAL A 53 8.92 -13.52 3.49
CA VAL A 53 10.01 -13.43 2.50
C VAL A 53 10.41 -11.97 2.24
N SER A 54 9.43 -11.05 2.16
CA SER A 54 9.67 -9.61 2.05
C SER A 54 10.44 -9.07 3.25
N THR A 55 10.15 -9.57 4.45
CA THR A 55 10.88 -9.24 5.69
C THR A 55 12.37 -9.55 5.53
N LEU A 56 12.71 -10.76 5.10
CA LEU A 56 14.12 -11.15 4.90
C LEU A 56 14.77 -10.34 3.78
N ALA A 57 14.10 -10.20 2.63
CA ALA A 57 14.61 -9.46 1.48
C ALA A 57 14.91 -7.98 1.83
N TYR A 58 14.00 -7.33 2.55
CA TYR A 58 14.18 -5.94 2.96
C TYR A 58 15.21 -5.80 4.09
N PHE A 59 15.21 -6.71 5.07
CA PHE A 59 16.17 -6.67 6.19
C PHE A 59 17.63 -6.81 5.73
N PHE A 60 17.91 -7.79 4.88
CA PHE A 60 19.29 -8.09 4.47
C PHE A 60 19.79 -7.22 3.32
N ILE A 61 18.89 -6.66 2.50
CA ILE A 61 19.27 -5.94 1.28
C ILE A 61 18.52 -4.62 1.16
N GLY A 62 17.19 -4.65 1.13
CA GLY A 62 16.39 -3.49 0.76
C GLY A 62 16.62 -2.25 1.63
N TYR A 63 16.63 -2.40 2.95
CA TYR A 63 16.85 -1.28 3.85
C TYR A 63 18.23 -0.63 3.67
N GLN A 64 19.26 -1.45 3.38
CA GLN A 64 20.60 -0.94 3.08
C GLN A 64 20.64 -0.20 1.74
N VAL A 65 19.88 -0.67 0.75
CA VAL A 65 19.75 0.01 -0.55
C VAL A 65 19.06 1.37 -0.41
N ALA A 66 18.01 1.46 0.41
CA ALA A 66 17.26 2.70 0.60
C ALA A 66 17.97 3.70 1.54
N TYR A 67 18.55 3.25 2.66
CA TYR A 67 19.01 4.10 3.76
C TYR A 67 20.49 3.93 4.13
N ALA A 68 21.27 3.19 3.32
CA ALA A 68 22.70 2.92 3.55
C ALA A 68 23.02 2.34 4.94
N THR A 69 22.05 1.68 5.57
CA THR A 69 22.12 1.17 6.95
C THR A 69 21.74 -0.31 6.98
N GLY A 70 22.39 -1.08 7.85
CA GLY A 70 22.10 -2.50 8.03
C GLY A 70 22.05 -2.90 9.49
N PHE A 71 21.53 -4.10 9.76
CA PHE A 71 21.26 -4.62 11.11
C PHE A 71 22.11 -5.86 11.43
N LEU A 72 23.32 -5.96 10.90
CA LEU A 72 24.27 -7.02 11.24
C LEU A 72 25.33 -6.50 12.22
N VAL A 73 24.84 -6.00 13.35
CA VAL A 73 25.64 -5.39 14.44
C VAL A 73 25.28 -6.02 15.80
N GLY A 74 25.93 -5.59 16.88
CA GLY A 74 25.61 -6.06 18.24
C GLY A 74 24.19 -5.64 18.68
N ALA A 75 23.54 -6.48 19.49
CA ALA A 75 22.19 -6.21 19.99
C ALA A 75 22.14 -4.96 20.89
N ASP A 76 23.23 -4.67 21.61
CA ASP A 76 23.41 -3.45 22.38
C ASP A 76 23.30 -2.19 21.52
N GLN A 77 23.91 -2.20 20.32
CA GLN A 77 23.83 -1.09 19.37
C GLN A 77 22.43 -0.94 18.80
N MET A 78 21.71 -2.05 18.58
CA MET A 78 20.33 -2.00 18.08
C MET A 78 19.33 -1.48 19.10
N MET A 79 19.65 -1.51 20.39
CA MET A 79 18.80 -1.01 21.47
C MET A 79 18.97 0.49 21.72
N ASP A 80 19.92 1.15 21.05
CA ASP A 80 20.11 2.58 21.18
C ASP A 80 18.83 3.35 20.79
N GLY A 81 18.55 4.42 21.53
CA GLY A 81 17.30 5.17 21.40
C GLY A 81 16.03 4.32 21.56
N ASN A 82 16.06 3.27 22.40
CA ASN A 82 14.98 2.28 22.56
C ASN A 82 14.67 1.46 21.29
N GLY A 83 15.65 1.32 20.39
CA GLY A 83 15.48 0.57 19.15
C GLY A 83 14.65 1.28 18.09
N PHE A 84 14.61 2.62 18.11
CA PHE A 84 13.91 3.42 17.12
C PHE A 84 14.26 3.03 15.67
N ALA A 85 15.54 2.75 15.38
CA ALA A 85 15.97 2.30 14.06
C ALA A 85 15.34 0.96 13.63
N LEU A 86 15.21 0.00 14.56
CA LEU A 86 14.53 -1.27 14.29
C LEU A 86 13.03 -1.08 14.04
N VAL A 87 12.40 -0.19 14.80
CA VAL A 87 10.98 0.15 14.63
C VAL A 87 10.75 0.90 13.31
N LYS A 88 11.65 1.80 12.93
CA LYS A 88 11.62 2.46 11.62
C LYS A 88 11.77 1.47 10.48
N PHE A 89 12.68 0.49 10.61
CA PHE A 89 12.76 -0.62 9.68
C PHE A 89 11.43 -1.40 9.61
N PHE A 90 10.84 -1.75 10.76
CA PHE A 90 9.58 -2.49 10.78
C PHE A 90 8.45 -1.70 10.12
N PHE A 91 8.35 -0.39 10.37
CA PHE A 91 7.39 0.48 9.71
C PHE A 91 7.58 0.47 8.19
N LEU A 92 8.78 0.75 7.69
CA LEU A 92 9.03 0.85 6.24
C LEU A 92 8.99 -0.51 5.53
N LEU A 93 9.33 -1.60 6.21
CA LEU A 93 9.11 -2.95 5.74
C LEU A 93 7.64 -3.19 5.40
N THR A 94 6.72 -2.73 6.25
CA THR A 94 5.29 -2.95 6.01
C THR A 94 4.79 -2.23 4.76
N PHE A 95 5.43 -1.12 4.37
CA PHE A 95 5.20 -0.40 3.11
C PHE A 95 5.79 -1.18 1.92
N ALA A 96 7.04 -1.63 2.05
CA ALA A 96 7.71 -2.44 1.04
C ALA A 96 6.93 -3.71 0.70
N ALA A 97 6.44 -4.42 1.73
CA ALA A 97 5.64 -5.63 1.58
C ALA A 97 4.24 -5.37 1.00
N ALA A 98 3.72 -4.14 1.09
CA ALA A 98 2.40 -3.81 0.53
C ALA A 98 2.41 -3.88 -1.01
N ILE A 99 3.55 -3.64 -1.66
CA ILE A 99 3.69 -3.68 -3.12
C ILE A 99 3.43 -5.09 -3.67
N PRO A 100 4.12 -6.15 -3.19
CA PRO A 100 3.76 -7.53 -3.49
C PRO A 100 2.28 -7.88 -3.24
N ALA A 101 1.67 -7.37 -2.17
CA ALA A 101 0.26 -7.59 -1.87
C ALA A 101 -0.68 -6.92 -2.90
N ILE A 102 -0.35 -5.70 -3.37
CA ILE A 102 -1.07 -5.02 -4.46
C ILE A 102 -0.98 -5.82 -5.76
N ILE A 103 0.25 -6.24 -6.12
CA ILE A 103 0.50 -7.06 -7.31
C ILE A 103 -0.31 -8.37 -7.21
N SER A 104 -0.33 -8.98 -6.02
CA SER A 104 -1.05 -10.23 -5.74
C SER A 104 -2.50 -10.19 -6.18
N GLY A 105 -3.25 -9.18 -5.73
CA GLY A 105 -4.67 -9.05 -6.05
C GLY A 105 -4.92 -8.91 -7.56
N GLY A 106 -4.04 -8.21 -8.28
CA GLY A 106 -4.13 -8.05 -9.74
C GLY A 106 -3.96 -9.36 -10.50
N ILE A 107 -3.04 -10.23 -10.05
CA ILE A 107 -2.65 -11.46 -10.74
C ILE A 107 -3.21 -12.75 -10.11
N ALA A 108 -4.15 -12.60 -9.17
CA ALA A 108 -4.77 -13.72 -8.49
C ALA A 108 -5.34 -14.78 -9.46
N GLU A 109 -5.33 -16.04 -9.00
CA GLU A 109 -5.84 -17.23 -9.68
C GLU A 109 -5.08 -17.72 -10.93
N ARG A 110 -4.03 -17.02 -11.37
CA ARG A 110 -3.26 -17.38 -12.58
C ARG A 110 -1.75 -17.28 -12.46
N ALA A 111 -1.25 -16.54 -11.48
CA ALA A 111 0.17 -16.53 -11.15
C ALA A 111 0.60 -17.84 -10.44
N LYS A 112 1.75 -18.38 -10.84
CA LYS A 112 2.39 -19.50 -10.12
C LYS A 112 3.09 -18.96 -8.88
N PHE A 113 3.01 -19.71 -7.78
CA PHE A 113 3.54 -19.30 -6.47
C PHE A 113 5.04 -18.96 -6.49
N TRP A 114 5.90 -19.89 -6.86
CA TRP A 114 7.36 -19.69 -6.79
C TRP A 114 7.92 -18.61 -7.72
N PRO A 115 7.55 -18.54 -9.02
CA PRO A 115 8.03 -17.47 -9.90
C PRO A 115 7.69 -16.07 -9.38
N MET A 116 6.48 -15.93 -8.83
CA MET A 116 6.02 -14.68 -8.24
C MET A 116 6.73 -14.39 -6.91
N MET A 117 6.98 -15.40 -6.08
CA MET A 117 7.77 -15.23 -4.85
C MET A 117 9.18 -14.70 -5.16
N VAL A 118 9.84 -15.25 -6.18
CA VAL A 118 11.16 -14.75 -6.63
C VAL A 118 11.06 -13.32 -7.16
N ALA A 119 10.02 -12.99 -7.94
CA ALA A 119 9.80 -11.63 -8.40
C ALA A 119 9.59 -10.65 -7.22
N ASN A 120 8.82 -11.04 -6.21
CA ASN A 120 8.58 -10.25 -5.01
C ASN A 120 9.86 -10.01 -4.21
N VAL A 121 10.74 -11.02 -4.08
CA VAL A 121 12.08 -10.85 -3.49
C VAL A 121 12.88 -9.78 -4.23
N VAL A 122 12.93 -9.83 -5.56
CA VAL A 122 13.68 -8.84 -6.35
C VAL A 122 13.08 -7.44 -6.20
N ILE A 123 11.74 -7.34 -6.18
CA ILE A 123 11.05 -6.06 -5.99
C ILE A 123 11.38 -5.47 -4.63
N VAL A 124 11.26 -6.25 -3.55
CA VAL A 124 11.43 -5.78 -2.17
C VAL A 124 12.89 -5.63 -1.77
N ALA A 125 13.81 -6.40 -2.36
CA ALA A 125 15.24 -6.28 -2.09
C ALA A 125 15.89 -5.12 -2.85
N LEU A 126 15.42 -4.80 -4.06
CA LEU A 126 16.13 -3.90 -4.98
C LEU A 126 15.23 -2.83 -5.61
N ILE A 127 14.19 -3.23 -6.35
CA ILE A 127 13.46 -2.29 -7.22
C ILE A 127 12.73 -1.21 -6.40
N TYR A 128 11.95 -1.63 -5.40
CA TYR A 128 11.25 -0.69 -4.51
C TYR A 128 12.22 0.13 -3.66
N PRO A 129 13.19 -0.47 -2.92
CA PRO A 129 14.08 0.31 -2.08
C PRO A 129 14.94 1.34 -2.83
N LEU A 130 15.31 1.07 -4.09
CA LEU A 130 15.97 2.07 -4.93
C LEU A 130 15.09 3.30 -5.15
N PHE A 131 13.80 3.10 -5.43
CA PHE A 131 12.85 4.19 -5.61
C PHE A 131 12.50 4.88 -4.29
N GLU A 132 12.26 4.10 -3.23
CA GLU A 132 12.06 4.59 -1.86
C GLU A 132 13.20 5.51 -1.42
N GLY A 133 14.45 5.05 -1.51
CA GLY A 133 15.61 5.84 -1.10
C GLY A 133 15.82 7.08 -1.97
N MET A 134 15.48 7.01 -3.26
CA MET A 134 15.53 8.16 -4.17
C MET A 134 14.55 9.27 -3.76
N ILE A 135 13.33 8.89 -3.35
CA ILE A 135 12.27 9.85 -3.03
C ILE A 135 12.33 10.31 -1.56
N TRP A 136 12.46 9.39 -0.62
CA TRP A 136 12.35 9.66 0.83
C TRP A 136 13.68 9.78 1.57
N ASN A 137 14.79 9.31 0.97
CA ASN A 137 16.13 9.43 1.58
C ASN A 137 17.05 10.40 0.81
N GLY A 138 16.59 10.95 -0.33
CA GLY A 138 17.38 11.88 -1.15
C GLY A 138 18.53 11.22 -1.92
N ASN A 139 18.51 9.90 -2.08
CA ASN A 139 19.57 9.18 -2.79
C ASN A 139 19.69 9.68 -4.24
N PHE A 140 20.91 9.61 -4.77
CA PHE A 140 21.25 9.96 -6.15
C PHE A 140 20.97 11.43 -6.53
N GLY A 141 20.66 12.31 -5.58
CA GLY A 141 20.40 13.74 -5.84
C GLY A 141 19.10 14.00 -6.61
N PHE A 142 18.18 13.04 -6.66
CA PHE A 142 16.97 13.14 -7.48
C PHE A 142 16.01 14.26 -7.02
N GLN A 143 15.83 14.43 -5.71
CA GLN A 143 15.00 15.52 -5.17
C GLN A 143 15.53 16.89 -5.59
N GLN A 144 16.85 17.11 -5.45
CA GLN A 144 17.51 18.35 -5.89
C GLN A 144 17.33 18.56 -7.40
N TRP A 145 17.54 17.50 -8.21
CA TRP A 145 17.35 17.59 -9.64
C TRP A 145 15.91 17.97 -10.04
N ILE A 146 14.90 17.40 -9.37
CA ILE A 146 13.49 17.78 -9.60
C ILE A 146 13.24 19.24 -9.22
N GLU A 147 13.78 19.69 -8.09
CA GLU A 147 13.62 21.06 -7.62
C GLU A 147 14.29 22.06 -8.58
N ASP A 148 15.50 21.75 -9.07
CA ASP A 148 16.22 22.58 -10.03
C ASP A 148 15.45 22.75 -11.37
N VAL A 149 14.71 21.73 -11.79
CA VAL A 149 13.99 21.72 -13.08
C VAL A 149 12.58 22.28 -12.96
N THR A 150 11.88 22.01 -11.85
CA THR A 150 10.45 22.35 -11.69
C THR A 150 10.20 23.51 -10.73
N GLY A 151 11.18 23.89 -9.92
CA GLY A 151 11.05 24.87 -8.84
C GLY A 151 10.42 24.32 -7.55
N ALA A 152 10.14 23.02 -7.47
CA ALA A 152 9.60 22.36 -6.28
C ALA A 152 10.09 20.92 -6.19
N GLY A 153 10.35 20.42 -4.97
CA GLY A 153 10.66 19.00 -4.73
C GLY A 153 9.46 18.07 -5.03
N PHE A 154 9.75 16.78 -5.21
CA PHE A 154 8.71 15.77 -5.36
C PHE A 154 8.08 15.46 -4.00
N HIS A 155 6.79 15.79 -3.86
CA HIS A 155 6.04 15.59 -2.62
C HIS A 155 5.18 14.33 -2.69
N ASP A 156 5.53 13.33 -1.88
CA ASP A 156 4.69 12.16 -1.63
C ASP A 156 4.82 11.75 -0.17
N PHE A 157 3.97 12.32 0.68
CA PHE A 157 4.12 12.25 2.14
C PHE A 157 4.08 10.81 2.69
N ALA A 158 3.10 10.01 2.28
CA ALA A 158 2.93 8.64 2.76
C ALA A 158 2.99 7.57 1.66
N GLY A 159 3.04 7.93 0.37
CA GLY A 159 3.31 6.95 -0.69
C GLY A 159 2.15 6.67 -1.66
N SER A 160 1.42 7.69 -2.13
CA SER A 160 0.49 7.52 -3.25
C SER A 160 1.21 7.01 -4.50
N ILE A 161 2.45 7.45 -4.73
CA ILE A 161 3.28 7.04 -5.86
C ILE A 161 4.32 6.02 -5.41
N VAL A 162 5.06 6.30 -4.32
CA VAL A 162 6.16 5.46 -3.83
C VAL A 162 5.71 4.03 -3.53
N VAL A 163 4.52 3.86 -2.94
CA VAL A 163 3.96 2.54 -2.61
C VAL A 163 2.87 2.15 -3.60
N HIS A 164 1.78 2.92 -3.65
CA HIS A 164 0.59 2.49 -4.37
C HIS A 164 0.73 2.63 -5.89
N GLY A 165 1.33 3.72 -6.37
CA GLY A 165 1.64 3.92 -7.77
C GLY A 165 2.60 2.85 -8.28
N MET A 166 3.70 2.60 -7.56
CA MET A 166 4.65 1.54 -7.89
C MET A 166 3.99 0.16 -7.94
N GLY A 167 3.25 -0.21 -6.90
CA GLY A 167 2.49 -1.47 -6.88
C GLY A 167 1.48 -1.56 -8.01
N GLY A 168 0.76 -0.47 -8.31
CA GLY A 168 -0.24 -0.41 -9.38
C GLY A 168 0.36 -0.57 -10.78
N TRP A 169 1.48 0.10 -11.08
CA TRP A 169 2.15 -0.01 -12.38
C TRP A 169 2.81 -1.38 -12.59
N LEU A 170 3.42 -1.95 -11.54
CA LEU A 170 3.95 -3.31 -11.58
C LEU A 170 2.81 -4.33 -11.74
N ALA A 171 1.69 -4.15 -11.03
CA ALA A 171 0.51 -5.00 -11.15
C ALA A 171 -0.08 -4.92 -12.57
N LEU A 172 -0.20 -3.72 -13.13
CA LEU A 172 -0.69 -3.54 -14.51
C LEU A 172 0.20 -4.28 -15.51
N THR A 173 1.52 -4.11 -15.39
CA THR A 173 2.49 -4.83 -16.25
C THR A 173 2.32 -6.35 -16.12
N ALA A 174 2.21 -6.86 -14.89
CA ALA A 174 2.02 -8.28 -14.65
C ALA A 174 0.67 -8.80 -15.19
N VAL A 175 -0.40 -8.01 -15.11
CA VAL A 175 -1.71 -8.32 -15.70
C VAL A 175 -1.63 -8.39 -17.22
N LEU A 176 -0.94 -7.44 -17.87
CA LEU A 176 -0.76 -7.42 -19.32
C LEU A 176 0.03 -8.63 -19.83
N LEU A 177 1.06 -9.06 -19.10
CA LEU A 177 1.88 -10.23 -19.45
C LEU A 177 1.16 -11.57 -19.21
N LEU A 178 0.41 -11.70 -18.10
CA LEU A 178 -0.31 -12.93 -17.77
C LEU A 178 -1.64 -13.08 -18.54
N GLY A 179 -2.22 -11.97 -18.97
CA GLY A 179 -3.48 -11.94 -19.69
C GLY A 179 -4.71 -12.27 -18.82
N SER A 180 -5.82 -12.56 -19.51
CA SER A 180 -7.13 -12.74 -18.89
C SER A 180 -7.27 -14.07 -18.15
N ARG A 181 -8.08 -14.07 -17.08
CA ARG A 181 -8.36 -15.28 -16.29
C ARG A 181 -9.06 -16.34 -17.16
N ARG A 182 -8.65 -17.61 -17.01
CA ARG A 182 -9.32 -18.72 -17.72
C ARG A 182 -10.82 -18.73 -17.44
N GLY A 183 -11.60 -18.70 -18.51
CA GLY A 183 -13.08 -18.66 -18.48
C GLY A 183 -13.68 -17.24 -18.45
N ARG A 184 -12.86 -16.19 -18.53
CA ARG A 184 -13.31 -14.80 -18.64
C ARG A 184 -14.03 -14.51 -19.96
N VAL A 185 -13.62 -15.16 -21.05
CA VAL A 185 -14.32 -15.14 -22.33
C VAL A 185 -14.86 -16.54 -22.60
N ARG A 186 -16.17 -16.67 -22.80
CA ARG A 186 -16.87 -17.90 -23.20
C ARG A 186 -17.80 -17.58 -24.34
N ASP A 187 -17.69 -18.32 -25.44
CA ASP A 187 -18.52 -18.14 -26.64
C ASP A 187 -18.53 -16.69 -27.15
N GLY A 188 -17.36 -16.05 -27.16
CA GLY A 188 -17.17 -14.65 -27.58
C GLY A 188 -17.72 -13.60 -26.61
N ARG A 189 -18.34 -14.02 -25.49
CA ARG A 189 -18.90 -13.13 -24.46
C ARG A 189 -18.00 -13.03 -23.25
N ILE A 190 -17.96 -11.83 -22.67
CA ILE A 190 -17.22 -11.55 -21.45
C ILE A 190 -18.08 -11.96 -20.24
N ILE A 191 -17.55 -12.85 -19.40
CA ILE A 191 -18.19 -13.38 -18.19
C ILE A 191 -17.51 -12.80 -16.96
N SER A 192 -18.26 -12.12 -16.10
CA SER A 192 -17.75 -11.62 -14.82
C SER A 192 -17.78 -12.70 -13.76
N PHE A 193 -16.72 -12.80 -12.95
CA PHE A 193 -16.68 -13.72 -11.81
C PHE A 193 -17.22 -12.99 -10.59
N ALA A 194 -18.25 -13.54 -9.97
CA ALA A 194 -18.75 -13.03 -8.71
C ALA A 194 -17.68 -13.21 -7.60
N PRO A 195 -17.56 -12.25 -6.67
CA PRO A 195 -16.79 -12.43 -5.45
C PRO A 195 -17.25 -13.69 -4.70
N SER A 196 -16.33 -14.42 -4.07
CA SER A 196 -16.68 -15.60 -3.30
C SER A 196 -17.27 -15.28 -1.92
N SER A 197 -16.95 -14.10 -1.35
CA SER A 197 -17.47 -13.67 -0.05
C SER A 197 -17.45 -12.14 0.06
N ILE A 198 -18.64 -11.53 -0.01
CA ILE A 198 -18.81 -10.10 0.29
C ILE A 198 -18.42 -9.77 1.74
N PRO A 199 -18.75 -10.59 2.76
CA PRO A 199 -18.28 -10.34 4.12
C PRO A 199 -16.75 -10.27 4.26
N PHE A 200 -15.99 -11.16 3.58
CA PHE A 200 -14.53 -11.10 3.61
C PHE A 200 -13.97 -9.92 2.82
N LEU A 201 -14.56 -9.60 1.66
CA LEU A 201 -14.23 -8.39 0.92
C LEU A 201 -14.41 -7.14 1.79
N ALA A 202 -15.57 -7.04 2.47
CA ALA A 202 -15.88 -5.94 3.37
C ALA A 202 -14.93 -5.88 4.58
N LEU A 203 -14.67 -7.03 5.22
CA LEU A 203 -13.74 -7.12 6.35
C LEU A 203 -12.34 -6.64 5.95
N GLY A 204 -11.84 -7.10 4.80
CA GLY A 204 -10.55 -6.68 4.28
C GLY A 204 -10.47 -5.16 4.05
N ALA A 205 -11.50 -4.58 3.42
CA ALA A 205 -11.58 -3.14 3.20
C ALA A 205 -11.61 -2.32 4.49
N TRP A 206 -12.35 -2.76 5.51
CA TRP A 206 -12.39 -2.09 6.81
C TRP A 206 -11.05 -2.17 7.55
N ILE A 207 -10.40 -3.33 7.53
CA ILE A 207 -9.06 -3.50 8.11
C ILE A 207 -8.05 -2.57 7.42
N LEU A 208 -8.06 -2.51 6.08
CA LEU A 208 -7.21 -1.60 5.32
C LEU A 208 -7.49 -0.14 5.68
N THR A 209 -8.77 0.24 5.80
CA THR A 209 -9.19 1.59 6.16
C THR A 209 -8.65 2.00 7.54
N VAL A 210 -8.75 1.12 8.54
CA VAL A 210 -8.20 1.37 9.89
C VAL A 210 -6.68 1.47 9.84
N GLY A 211 -6.01 0.52 9.18
CA GLY A 211 -4.56 0.51 9.06
C GLY A 211 -3.99 1.74 8.34
N TRP A 212 -4.78 2.34 7.44
CA TRP A 212 -4.39 3.55 6.70
C TRP A 212 -4.13 4.76 7.59
N PHE A 213 -4.76 4.85 8.76
CA PHE A 213 -4.43 5.91 9.72
C PHE A 213 -3.03 5.71 10.30
N GLY A 214 -2.61 4.46 10.50
CA GLY A 214 -1.22 4.14 10.83
C GLY A 214 -0.26 4.46 9.68
N PHE A 215 -0.68 4.17 8.44
CA PHE A 215 0.10 4.45 7.23
C PHE A 215 0.33 5.95 7.04
N ASN A 216 -0.72 6.77 7.05
CA ASN A 216 -0.61 8.21 6.81
C ASN A 216 -0.08 8.94 8.04
N VAL A 217 -0.77 8.86 9.19
CA VAL A 217 -0.44 9.72 10.35
C VAL A 217 0.97 9.42 10.87
N MET A 218 1.40 8.15 10.86
CA MET A 218 2.70 7.78 11.41
C MET A 218 3.83 7.88 10.37
N SER A 219 3.53 8.24 9.11
CA SER A 219 4.55 8.66 8.14
C SER A 219 5.28 9.94 8.56
N ALA A 220 4.78 10.64 9.59
CA ALA A 220 5.54 11.65 10.33
C ALA A 220 6.82 11.10 10.99
N GLN A 221 6.92 9.78 11.21
CA GLN A 221 8.04 9.02 11.82
C GLN A 221 8.42 9.37 13.27
N ALA A 222 8.14 10.58 13.73
CA ALA A 222 8.37 11.03 15.10
C ALA A 222 7.19 11.87 15.59
N VAL A 223 7.04 11.97 16.91
CA VAL A 223 5.95 12.68 17.57
C VAL A 223 5.99 14.17 17.25
N GLU A 224 7.18 14.74 17.03
CA GLU A 224 7.33 16.14 16.61
C GLU A 224 6.59 16.44 15.29
N GLY A 225 6.54 15.46 14.36
CA GLY A 225 5.86 15.60 13.07
C GLY A 225 4.37 15.20 13.08
N ILE A 226 3.83 14.76 14.22
CA ILE A 226 2.44 14.28 14.28
C ILE A 226 1.47 15.41 13.90
N SER A 227 0.50 15.08 13.04
CA SER A 227 -0.43 16.09 12.53
C SER A 227 -1.87 15.60 12.54
N GLY A 228 -2.72 16.32 13.28
CA GLY A 228 -4.17 16.12 13.22
C GLY A 228 -4.75 16.42 11.83
N LEU A 229 -4.09 17.28 11.05
CA LEU A 229 -4.47 17.57 9.67
C LEU A 229 -4.36 16.32 8.79
N VAL A 230 -3.29 15.53 8.94
CA VAL A 230 -3.11 14.26 8.22
C VAL A 230 -4.23 13.28 8.52
N ALA A 231 -4.62 13.16 9.80
CA ALA A 231 -5.72 12.29 10.20
C ALA A 231 -7.06 12.74 9.59
N VAL A 232 -7.38 14.03 9.67
CA VAL A 232 -8.63 14.59 9.13
C VAL A 232 -8.65 14.50 7.60
N ASN A 233 -7.55 14.81 6.91
CA ASN A 233 -7.46 14.68 5.46
C ASN A 233 -7.65 13.23 5.01
N SER A 234 -7.06 12.27 5.73
CA SER A 234 -7.25 10.84 5.46
C SER A 234 -8.73 10.44 5.60
N LEU A 235 -9.39 10.89 6.67
CA LEU A 235 -10.82 10.66 6.90
C LEU A 235 -11.68 11.28 5.79
N MET A 236 -11.42 12.53 5.41
CA MET A 236 -12.18 13.23 4.39
C MET A 236 -12.03 12.58 3.01
N ALA A 237 -10.82 12.14 2.65
CA ALA A 237 -10.60 11.41 1.40
C ALA A 237 -11.27 10.03 1.39
N MET A 238 -11.21 9.30 2.50
CA MET A 238 -11.94 8.03 2.69
C MET A 238 -13.44 8.22 2.48
N VAL A 239 -14.02 9.27 3.08
CA VAL A 239 -15.45 9.61 2.93
C VAL A 239 -15.77 9.98 1.48
N GLY A 240 -14.94 10.81 0.85
CA GLY A 240 -15.10 11.19 -0.56
C GLY A 240 -15.13 9.98 -1.48
N GLY A 241 -14.17 9.06 -1.30
CA GLY A 241 -14.11 7.81 -2.07
C GLY A 241 -15.32 6.91 -1.85
N THR A 242 -15.81 6.84 -0.60
CA THR A 242 -17.03 6.09 -0.24
C THR A 242 -18.27 6.67 -0.93
N LEU A 243 -18.47 7.99 -0.86
CA LEU A 243 -19.64 8.66 -1.44
C LEU A 243 -19.63 8.56 -2.97
N ALA A 244 -18.48 8.75 -3.60
CA ALA A 244 -18.34 8.58 -5.05
C ALA A 244 -18.68 7.13 -5.47
N ALA A 245 -18.16 6.14 -4.75
CA ALA A 245 -18.45 4.74 -5.04
C ALA A 245 -19.93 4.37 -4.79
N LEU A 246 -20.56 4.93 -3.76
CA LEU A 246 -21.99 4.74 -3.49
C LEU A 246 -22.85 5.24 -4.66
N ILE A 247 -22.60 6.48 -5.10
CA ILE A 247 -23.42 7.14 -6.12
C ILE A 247 -23.13 6.57 -7.51
N ILE A 248 -21.86 6.54 -7.93
CA ILE A 248 -21.46 6.14 -9.29
C ILE A 248 -21.56 4.61 -9.43
N GLY A 249 -21.18 3.88 -8.38
CA GLY A 249 -21.26 2.43 -8.32
C GLY A 249 -22.66 1.88 -8.01
N ARG A 250 -23.67 2.76 -7.82
CA ARG A 250 -25.08 2.39 -7.61
C ARG A 250 -25.29 1.37 -6.49
N ASN A 251 -24.63 1.59 -5.35
CA ASN A 251 -24.70 0.73 -4.18
C ASN A 251 -24.20 -0.72 -4.40
N ASP A 252 -23.34 -0.96 -5.40
CA ASP A 252 -22.68 -2.25 -5.57
C ASP A 252 -21.70 -2.51 -4.42
N PRO A 253 -21.78 -3.68 -3.75
CA PRO A 253 -20.94 -3.99 -2.59
C PRO A 253 -19.44 -4.12 -2.94
N GLY A 254 -19.10 -4.48 -4.19
CA GLY A 254 -17.71 -4.47 -4.64
C GLY A 254 -17.16 -3.05 -4.74
N PHE A 255 -17.96 -2.10 -5.21
CA PHE A 255 -17.53 -0.71 -5.31
C PHE A 255 -17.50 0.01 -3.97
N ILE A 256 -18.52 -0.14 -3.13
CA ILE A 256 -18.61 0.62 -1.87
C ILE A 256 -17.44 0.36 -0.91
N HIS A 257 -16.90 -0.86 -0.91
CA HIS A 257 -15.78 -1.24 -0.05
C HIS A 257 -14.41 -0.87 -0.63
N ASN A 258 -14.29 -0.70 -1.95
CA ASN A 258 -13.03 -0.28 -2.58
C ASN A 258 -12.94 1.24 -2.79
N GLY A 259 -14.07 1.94 -2.86
CA GLY A 259 -14.16 3.40 -2.91
C GLY A 259 -13.34 4.13 -1.83
N PRO A 260 -13.49 3.83 -0.53
CA PRO A 260 -12.68 4.44 0.52
C PRO A 260 -11.18 4.19 0.31
N LEU A 261 -10.80 3.00 -0.13
CA LEU A 261 -9.40 2.65 -0.39
C LEU A 261 -8.83 3.49 -1.52
N ALA A 262 -9.59 3.72 -2.61
CA ALA A 262 -9.16 4.59 -3.70
C ALA A 262 -8.91 6.04 -3.21
N GLY A 263 -9.79 6.57 -2.36
CA GLY A 263 -9.62 7.89 -1.75
C GLY A 263 -8.40 7.96 -0.83
N LEU A 264 -8.22 6.94 0.02
CA LEU A 264 -7.09 6.83 0.93
C LEU A 264 -5.76 6.69 0.18
N VAL A 265 -5.70 5.93 -0.92
CA VAL A 265 -4.53 5.87 -1.81
C VAL A 265 -4.19 7.24 -2.36
N ALA A 266 -5.18 7.98 -2.86
CA ALA A 266 -4.95 9.24 -3.55
C ALA A 266 -4.50 10.37 -2.61
N VAL A 267 -4.90 10.34 -1.33
CA VAL A 267 -4.54 11.40 -0.38
C VAL A 267 -3.15 11.21 0.23
N CYS A 268 -2.55 10.01 0.17
CA CYS A 268 -1.23 9.75 0.77
C CYS A 268 -0.16 10.76 0.33
N ALA A 269 -0.20 11.25 -0.91
CA ALA A 269 0.78 12.20 -1.42
C ALA A 269 0.74 13.57 -0.73
N GLY A 270 -0.45 14.03 -0.30
CA GLY A 270 -0.64 15.40 0.17
C GLY A 270 -1.45 15.52 1.46
N SER A 271 -1.59 14.43 2.22
CA SER A 271 -2.40 14.43 3.45
C SER A 271 -1.92 15.42 4.50
N ASP A 272 -0.65 15.83 4.45
CA ASP A 272 -0.01 16.81 5.31
C ASP A 272 -0.21 18.26 4.86
N VAL A 273 -0.53 18.50 3.58
CA VAL A 273 -0.61 19.85 2.98
C VAL A 273 -2.00 20.24 2.48
N PHE A 274 -2.91 19.28 2.31
CA PHE A 274 -4.25 19.58 1.81
C PHE A 274 -5.12 20.29 2.86
N HIS A 275 -6.06 21.09 2.38
CA HIS A 275 -7.23 21.45 3.16
C HIS A 275 -8.21 20.25 3.23
N PRO A 276 -8.94 20.02 4.34
CA PRO A 276 -9.89 18.91 4.48
C PRO A 276 -10.93 18.79 3.35
N LEU A 277 -11.41 19.92 2.82
CA LEU A 277 -12.30 19.92 1.65
C LEU A 277 -11.59 19.52 0.34
N GLY A 278 -10.30 19.85 0.21
CA GLY A 278 -9.46 19.39 -0.90
C GLY A 278 -9.19 17.89 -0.82
N ALA A 279 -8.97 17.36 0.38
CA ALA A 279 -8.85 15.92 0.61
C ALA A 279 -10.18 15.19 0.30
N LEU A 280 -11.33 15.76 0.69
CA LEU A 280 -12.65 15.25 0.30
C LEU A 280 -12.82 15.19 -1.23
N ALA A 281 -12.48 16.28 -1.93
CA ALA A 281 -12.56 16.34 -3.38
C ALA A 281 -11.62 15.32 -4.04
N THR A 282 -10.40 15.16 -3.51
CA THR A 282 -9.44 14.13 -3.94
C THR A 282 -10.05 12.74 -3.82
N GLY A 283 -10.68 12.44 -2.67
CA GLY A 283 -11.41 11.20 -2.45
C GLY A 283 -12.55 10.97 -3.46
N LEU A 284 -13.38 11.99 -3.70
CA LEU A 284 -14.49 11.93 -4.65
C LEU A 284 -14.00 11.60 -6.07
N VAL A 285 -12.94 12.29 -6.52
CA VAL A 285 -12.35 12.06 -7.85
C VAL A 285 -11.74 10.67 -7.93
N ALA A 286 -10.94 10.26 -6.94
CA ALA A 286 -10.30 8.96 -6.92
C ALA A 286 -11.31 7.80 -6.89
N GLY A 287 -12.33 7.88 -6.03
CA GLY A 287 -13.39 6.88 -5.97
C GLY A 287 -14.21 6.80 -7.26
N GLY A 288 -14.53 7.95 -7.87
CA GLY A 288 -15.23 7.99 -9.16
C GLY A 288 -14.41 7.41 -10.31
N LEU A 289 -13.13 7.76 -10.39
CA LEU A 289 -12.19 7.20 -11.37
C LEU A 289 -12.02 5.70 -11.17
N PHE A 290 -11.93 5.21 -9.93
CA PHE A 290 -11.86 3.79 -9.62
C PHE A 290 -13.07 3.04 -10.20
N VAL A 291 -14.30 3.49 -9.91
CA VAL A 291 -15.52 2.83 -10.44
C VAL A 291 -15.56 2.88 -11.96
N TRP A 292 -15.26 4.05 -12.54
CA TRP A 292 -15.27 4.22 -14.00
C TRP A 292 -14.25 3.31 -14.69
N LEU A 293 -12.99 3.30 -14.23
CA LEU A 293 -11.92 2.46 -14.76
C LEU A 293 -12.26 0.98 -14.61
N PHE A 294 -12.80 0.56 -13.46
CA PHE A 294 -13.21 -0.83 -13.25
C PHE A 294 -14.26 -1.25 -14.28
N VAL A 295 -15.32 -0.45 -14.45
CA VAL A 295 -16.39 -0.74 -15.42
C VAL A 295 -15.84 -0.73 -16.84
N TRP A 296 -14.97 0.21 -17.19
CA TRP A 296 -14.34 0.26 -18.51
C TRP A 296 -13.48 -0.97 -18.80
N CYS A 297 -12.56 -1.32 -17.89
CA CYS A 297 -11.71 -2.52 -17.98
C CYS A 297 -12.55 -3.81 -18.03
N SER A 298 -13.69 -3.85 -17.33
CA SER A 298 -14.59 -5.01 -17.35
C SER A 298 -15.22 -5.29 -18.72
N LYS A 299 -15.16 -4.34 -19.66
CA LYS A 299 -15.65 -4.48 -21.03
C LYS A 299 -14.56 -4.82 -22.04
N GLN A 300 -13.29 -4.74 -21.63
CA GLN A 300 -12.15 -5.09 -22.49
C GLN A 300 -11.93 -6.62 -22.49
N LYS A 301 -11.46 -7.15 -23.63
CA LYS A 301 -11.18 -8.58 -23.82
C LYS A 301 -9.83 -8.98 -23.23
#